data_AF-A0A5C0DQH2-F1
#
_entry.id   AF-A0A5C0DQH2-F1
#
_cell.length_a   1.000
_cell.length_b   1.000
_cell.length_c   1.000
_cell.angle_alpha   90.00
_cell.angle_beta   90.00
_cell.angle_gamma   90.00
#
_symmetry.space_group_name_H-M   'P 1'
#
loop_
_entity.id
_entity.type
_entity.pdbx_description
1 polymer ?
#
loop_
_entity_poly.entity_id
_entity_poly.type
_entity_poly.pdbx_seq_one_letter_code
_entity_poly.pdbx_strand_id
1 'polypeptide(L)'
;MRLSELDPLIPLNELREQLLKLPKGYSFHEDELVDFLSRRRWPESNRRIDRTTFWRWRNDNAIEHQKIFSRLDLLKLCQICDHYRVDGTRSEYLAIMRKKKEKEVVLNK
;
A
#
# COMPACT_ATOMS: atom_id res chain seq x y z
N MET A 1 -6.45 -9.71 14.45
CA MET A 1 -5.90 -8.37 14.17
C MET A 1 -6.63 -7.82 12.96
N ARG A 2 -7.33 -6.70 13.15
CA ARG A 2 -7.96 -5.91 12.09
C ARG A 2 -7.05 -4.72 11.77
N LEU A 3 -7.06 -4.21 10.55
CA LEU A 3 -6.31 -3.00 10.20
C LEU A 3 -6.78 -1.78 11.01
N SER A 4 -8.04 -1.78 11.46
CA SER A 4 -8.57 -0.74 12.35
C SER A 4 -7.86 -0.66 13.70
N GLU A 5 -7.21 -1.73 14.13
CA GLU A 5 -6.50 -1.83 15.41
C GLU A 5 -5.02 -1.44 15.29
N LEU A 6 -4.52 -1.24 14.07
CA LEU A 6 -3.14 -0.83 13.81
C LEU A 6 -3.02 0.68 13.76
N ASP A 7 -1.88 1.20 14.24
CA ASP A 7 -1.48 2.57 13.95
C ASP A 7 -1.32 2.74 12.43
N PRO A 8 -2.06 3.63 11.76
CA PRO A 8 -1.92 3.90 10.33
C PRO A 8 -0.51 4.36 9.93
N LEU A 9 0.23 4.97 10.87
CA LEU A 9 1.58 5.49 10.69
C LEU A 9 2.68 4.49 11.06
N ILE A 10 2.32 3.25 11.41
CA ILE A 10 3.29 2.18 11.67
C ILE A 10 4.33 2.08 10.53
N PRO A 11 5.64 2.02 10.84
CA PRO A 11 6.68 1.89 9.83
C PRO A 11 6.46 0.65 8.95
N LEU A 12 6.78 0.72 7.65
CA LEU A 12 6.52 -0.39 6.71
C LEU A 12 7.19 -1.71 7.13
N ASN A 13 8.37 -1.64 7.75
CA ASN A 13 9.07 -2.84 8.24
C ASN A 13 8.31 -3.49 9.39
N GLU A 14 7.84 -2.69 10.35
CA GLU A 14 7.06 -3.18 11.47
C GLU A 14 5.67 -3.66 11.02
N LEU A 15 5.03 -2.96 10.08
CA LEU A 15 3.79 -3.40 9.45
C LEU A 15 3.97 -4.79 8.82
N ARG A 16 5.07 -5.00 8.10
CA ARG A 16 5.39 -6.30 7.51
C ARG A 16 5.47 -7.39 8.56
N GLU A 17 6.12 -7.14 9.70
CA GLU A 17 6.21 -8.09 10.81
C GLU A 17 4.83 -8.40 11.42
N GLN A 18 3.99 -7.39 11.64
CA GLN A 18 2.63 -7.59 12.12
C GLN A 18 1.78 -8.42 11.14
N LEU A 19 1.91 -8.13 9.84
CA LEU A 19 1.22 -8.89 8.79
C LEU A 19 1.71 -10.34 8.68
N LEU A 20 2.97 -10.62 9.01
CA LEU A 20 3.50 -11.99 9.00
C LEU A 20 2.84 -12.88 10.06
N LYS A 21 2.38 -12.30 11.19
CA LYS A 21 1.66 -13.02 12.26
C LYS A 21 0.27 -13.51 11.85
N LEU A 22 -0.29 -12.99 10.75
CA LEU A 22 -1.60 -13.42 10.26
C LEU A 22 -1.54 -14.86 9.72
N PRO A 23 -2.68 -15.59 9.68
CA PRO A 23 -2.75 -16.93 9.08
C PRO A 23 -2.43 -16.91 7.58
N LYS A 24 -1.71 -17.91 7.08
CA LYS A 24 -1.40 -18.01 5.63
C LYS A 24 -2.69 -17.96 4.81
N GLY A 25 -2.71 -17.14 3.74
CA GLY A 25 -3.92 -16.92 2.94
C GLY A 25 -4.90 -15.89 3.50
N TYR A 26 -4.60 -15.27 4.65
CA TYR A 26 -5.37 -14.13 5.16
C TYR A 26 -5.40 -12.99 4.14
N SER A 27 -6.57 -12.35 4.03
CA SER A 27 -6.82 -11.31 3.05
C SER A 27 -7.69 -10.20 3.62
N PHE A 28 -7.61 -9.02 3.00
CA PHE A 28 -8.28 -7.81 3.43
C PHE A 28 -9.38 -7.42 2.45
N HIS A 29 -10.47 -6.89 2.99
CA HIS A 29 -11.54 -6.30 2.19
C HIS A 29 -11.18 -4.88 1.76
N GLU A 30 -11.75 -4.46 0.61
CA GLU A 30 -11.51 -3.13 0.05
C GLU A 30 -11.83 -2.01 1.05
N ASP A 31 -12.98 -2.07 1.72
CA ASP A 31 -13.40 -1.01 2.65
C ASP A 31 -12.42 -0.84 3.82
N GLU A 32 -12.02 -1.96 4.45
CA GLU A 32 -11.06 -1.95 5.56
C GLU A 32 -9.71 -1.37 5.12
N LEU A 33 -9.27 -1.74 3.91
CA LEU A 33 -8.00 -1.32 3.35
C LEU A 33 -8.03 0.17 2.94
N VAL A 34 -9.10 0.64 2.31
CA VAL A 34 -9.28 2.06 1.94
C VAL A 34 -9.29 2.94 3.19
N ASP A 35 -9.95 2.51 4.26
CA ASP A 35 -10.03 3.27 5.50
C ASP A 35 -8.68 3.32 6.23
N PHE A 36 -7.89 2.26 6.18
CA PHE A 36 -6.51 2.26 6.69
C PHE A 36 -5.59 3.17 5.86
N LEU A 37 -5.61 3.05 4.54
CA LEU A 37 -4.78 3.84 3.63
C LEU A 37 -5.12 5.33 3.67
N SER A 38 -6.40 5.69 3.84
CA SER A 38 -6.84 7.08 3.95
C SER A 38 -6.20 7.76 5.17
N ARG A 39 -6.24 7.08 6.33
CA ARG A 39 -5.61 7.54 7.56
C ARG A 39 -4.08 7.59 7.47
N ARG A 40 -3.46 6.66 6.72
CA ARG A 40 -2.02 6.72 6.45
C ARG A 40 -1.63 7.89 5.55
N ARG A 41 -2.43 8.20 4.53
CA ARG A 41 -2.16 9.29 3.57
C ARG A 41 -2.39 10.67 4.16
N TRP A 42 -3.45 10.83 4.95
CA TRP A 42 -3.85 12.09 5.58
C TRP A 42 -4.14 11.87 7.08
N PRO A 43 -3.12 11.68 7.93
CA PRO A 43 -3.33 11.41 9.36
C PRO A 43 -4.10 12.53 10.08
N GLU A 44 -3.91 13.77 9.65
CA GLU A 44 -4.55 14.97 10.23
C GLU A 44 -5.90 15.32 9.59
N SER A 45 -6.48 14.45 8.75
CA SER A 45 -7.71 14.75 8.01
C SER A 45 -8.63 13.55 7.87
N ASN A 46 -9.95 13.80 7.90
CA ASN A 46 -10.97 12.80 7.56
C ASN A 46 -11.15 12.62 6.04
N ARG A 47 -10.15 13.01 5.23
CA ARG A 47 -10.17 12.78 3.79
C ARG A 47 -10.13 11.29 3.50
N ARG A 48 -11.00 10.85 2.59
CA ARG A 48 -11.04 9.48 2.10
C ARG A 48 -10.42 9.41 0.71
N ILE A 49 -9.69 8.33 0.44
CA ILE A 49 -9.20 8.06 -0.91
C ILE A 49 -10.43 7.80 -1.79
N ASP A 50 -10.60 8.61 -2.84
CA ASP A 50 -11.69 8.41 -3.77
C ASP A 50 -11.45 7.18 -4.67
N ARG A 51 -12.53 6.66 -5.25
CA ARG A 51 -12.51 5.45 -6.08
C ARG A 51 -11.56 5.55 -7.27
N THR A 52 -11.46 6.72 -7.89
CA THR A 52 -10.59 6.93 -9.07
C THR A 52 -9.13 6.91 -8.65
N THR A 53 -8.79 7.58 -7.55
CA THR A 53 -7.44 7.54 -6.97
C THR A 53 -7.06 6.11 -6.56
N PHE A 54 -7.95 5.41 -5.86
CA PHE A 54 -7.70 4.03 -5.45
C PHE A 54 -7.53 3.08 -6.64
N TRP A 55 -8.37 3.22 -7.68
CA TRP A 55 -8.21 2.44 -8.91
C TRP A 55 -6.86 2.69 -9.59
N ARG A 56 -6.40 3.95 -9.66
CA ARG A 56 -5.07 4.27 -10.22
C ARG A 56 -3.95 3.58 -9.45
N TRP A 57 -4.00 3.58 -8.11
CA TRP A 57 -2.96 2.95 -7.28
C TRP A 57 -2.91 1.43 -7.45
N ARG A 58 -4.08 0.81 -7.65
CA ARG A 58 -4.17 -0.61 -8.00
C ARG A 58 -3.56 -0.90 -9.36
N ASN A 59 -3.88 -0.09 -10.36
CA ASN A 59 -3.30 -0.20 -11.70
C ASN A 59 -1.77 -0.02 -11.68
N ASP A 60 -1.26 0.93 -10.89
CA ASP A 60 0.17 1.17 -10.72
C ASP A 60 0.91 -0.04 -10.07
N ASN A 61 0.17 -0.97 -9.45
CA ASN A 61 0.69 -2.20 -8.84
C ASN A 61 0.24 -3.50 -9.54
N ALA A 62 -0.43 -3.42 -10.68
CA ALA A 62 -1.00 -4.55 -11.41
C ALA A 62 -1.99 -5.41 -10.60
N ILE A 63 -2.86 -4.76 -9.82
CA ILE A 63 -3.89 -5.40 -8.98
C ILE A 63 -5.31 -4.81 -9.21
N GLU A 64 -5.56 -4.27 -10.40
CA GLU A 64 -6.78 -3.54 -10.78
C GLU A 64 -8.09 -4.33 -10.62
N HIS A 65 -8.04 -5.66 -10.75
CA HIS A 65 -9.22 -6.53 -10.68
C HIS A 65 -9.43 -7.20 -9.31
N GLN A 66 -8.53 -6.97 -8.35
CA GLN A 66 -8.63 -7.59 -7.04
C GLN A 66 -9.73 -6.92 -6.19
N LYS A 67 -10.62 -7.74 -5.64
CA LYS A 67 -11.60 -7.36 -4.60
C LYS A 67 -11.16 -7.77 -3.18
N ILE A 68 -10.15 -8.62 -3.12
CA ILE A 68 -9.58 -9.20 -1.92
C ILE A 68 -8.07 -8.98 -2.02
N PHE A 69 -7.48 -8.39 -1.00
CA PHE A 69 -6.09 -7.94 -1.03
C PHE A 69 -5.21 -8.82 -0.15
N SER A 70 -4.04 -9.20 -0.66
CA SER A 70 -3.04 -9.91 0.13
C SER A 70 -2.25 -8.95 1.03
N ARG A 71 -1.44 -9.52 1.91
CA ARG A 71 -0.47 -8.75 2.72
C ARG A 71 0.50 -7.94 1.87
N LEU A 72 0.90 -8.50 0.72
CA LEU A 72 1.83 -7.83 -0.19
C LEU A 72 1.17 -6.63 -0.86
N ASP A 73 -0.11 -6.75 -1.21
CA ASP A 73 -0.87 -5.67 -1.85
C ASP A 73 -1.05 -4.49 -0.88
N LEU A 74 -1.37 -4.79 0.38
CA LEU A 74 -1.41 -3.77 1.43
C LEU A 74 -0.08 -3.03 1.57
N LEU A 75 1.04 -3.74 1.62
CA LEU A 75 2.37 -3.11 1.73
C LEU A 75 2.71 -2.21 0.54
N LYS A 76 2.40 -2.66 -0.69
CA LYS A 76 2.58 -1.86 -1.91
C LYS A 76 1.74 -0.58 -1.88
N LEU A 77 0.49 -0.67 -1.43
CA LEU A 77 -0.40 0.49 -1.34
C LEU A 77 0.02 1.45 -0.22
N CYS A 78 0.56 0.94 0.89
CA CYS A 78 1.15 1.76 1.94
C CYS A 78 2.39 2.53 1.44
N GLN A 79 3.24 1.90 0.62
CA GLN A 79 4.39 2.58 0.00
C GLN A 79 3.95 3.77 -0.87
N ILE A 80 2.86 3.63 -1.63
CA ILE A 80 2.28 4.74 -2.39
C ILE A 80 1.81 5.85 -1.46
N CYS A 81 1.10 5.51 -0.38
CA CYS A 81 0.62 6.50 0.59
C CYS A 81 1.77 7.28 1.21
N ASP A 82 2.84 6.60 1.62
CA ASP A 82 4.02 7.22 2.21
C ASP A 82 4.71 8.17 1.23
N HIS A 83 4.88 7.76 -0.03
CA HIS A 83 5.45 8.59 -1.08
C HIS A 83 4.63 9.85 -1.33
N TYR A 84 3.31 9.72 -1.44
CA TYR A 84 2.46 10.86 -1.67
C TYR A 84 2.32 11.75 -0.43
N ARG A 85 2.43 11.21 0.80
CA ARG A 85 2.38 11.97 2.06
C ARG A 85 3.47 13.02 2.17
N VAL A 86 4.63 12.76 1.59
CA VAL A 86 5.78 13.69 1.58
C VAL A 86 5.82 14.53 0.30
N ASP A 87 4.65 14.85 -0.27
CA ASP A 87 4.48 15.62 -1.51
C ASP A 87 5.11 15.00 -2.77
N GLY A 88 5.41 13.70 -2.75
CA GLY A 88 5.87 12.97 -3.92
C GLY A 88 4.82 12.94 -5.04
N THR A 89 5.28 12.98 -6.28
CA THR A 89 4.43 12.86 -7.48
C THR A 89 4.31 11.41 -7.94
N ARG A 90 3.25 11.11 -8.71
CA ARG A 90 3.07 9.79 -9.33
C ARG A 90 4.22 9.41 -10.25
N SER A 91 4.72 10.36 -11.04
CA SER A 91 5.84 10.12 -11.97
C SER A 91 7.11 9.67 -11.24
N GLU A 92 7.40 10.30 -10.10
CA GLU A 92 8.54 9.92 -9.25
C GLU A 92 8.34 8.53 -8.64
N TYR A 93 7.13 8.23 -8.14
CA TYR A 93 6.82 6.90 -7.62
C TYR A 93 7.08 5.82 -8.68
N LEU A 94 6.54 6.01 -9.89
CA LEU A 94 6.73 5.07 -10.99
C LEU A 94 8.20 4.94 -11.40
N ALA A 95 8.97 6.04 -11.40
CA ALA A 95 10.39 6.00 -11.68
C ALA A 95 11.18 5.21 -10.61
N ILE A 96 10.86 5.38 -9.33
CA ILE A 96 11.45 4.61 -8.22
C ILE A 96 11.14 3.12 -8.38
N MET A 97 9.89 2.77 -8.67
CA MET A 97 9.47 1.38 -8.83
C MET A 97 10.12 0.70 -10.03
N ARG A 98 10.29 1.41 -11.16
CA ARG A 98 11.05 0.89 -12.32
C ARG A 98 12.51 0.61 -11.94
N LYS A 99 13.18 1.57 -11.30
CA LYS A 99 14.58 1.40 -10.85
C LYS A 99 14.75 0.24 -9.87
N LYS A 100 13.79 0.02 -8.95
CA LYS A 100 13.82 -1.14 -8.03
C LYS A 100 13.71 -2.45 -8.80
N LYS A 101 12.76 -2.54 -9.74
CA LYS A 101 12.57 -3.73 -10.57
C LYS A 101 13.80 -4.04 -11.43
N GLU A 102 14.42 -3.01 -12.01
CA GLU A 102 15.66 -3.15 -12.79
C GLU A 102 16.81 -3.69 -11.93
N LYS A 103 16.98 -3.18 -10.70
CA LYS A 103 18.00 -3.67 -9.76
C LYS A 103 17.77 -5.12 -9.32
N GLU A 104 16.52 -5.51 -9.07
CA GLU A 104 16.17 -6.90 -8.73
C GLU A 104 16.47 -7.88 -9.88
N VAL A 105 16.27 -7.46 -11.14
CA VAL A 105 16.60 -8.28 -12.32
C VAL A 105 18.11 -8.44 -12.49
N VAL A 106 18.91 -7.43 -12.12
CA VAL A 106 20.38 -7.49 -12.19
C VAL A 106 20.98 -8.35 -11.07
N LEU A 107 20.37 -8.37 -9.88
CA LEU A 107 20.85 -9.16 -8.74
C LEU A 107 20.47 -10.65 -8.80
N ASN A 108 19.49 -11.02 -9.63
CA ASN A 108 19.06 -12.41 -9.84
C ASN A 108 19.65 -13.03 -11.13
N LYS A 109 20.69 -12.42 -11.71
CA LYS A 109 21.51 -12.96 -12.80
C LYS A 109 22.90 -13.30 -12.28
#